data_AF-A0A944XXT5-F1
#
_entry.id   AF-A0A944XXT5-F1
#
_cell.length_a   1.000
_cell.length_b   1.000
_cell.length_c   1.000
_cell.angle_alpha   90.00
_cell.angle_beta   90.00
_cell.angle_gamma   90.00
#
_symmetry.space_group_name_H-M   'P 1'
#
loop_
_entity.id
_entity.type
_entity.pdbx_description
1 polymer ?
#
loop_
_entity_poly.entity_id
_entity_poly.type
_entity_poly.pdbx_seq_one_letter_code
_entity_poly.pdbx_strand_id
1 'polypeptide(L)'
;MGRIISFITMMVVGILVILFSITNRQSVALDLWPLPLFVDVPIYAVVIAAAVIGFIAGGIVAWFSGGRARRRARVESRRAHNLEKDLSTLNERIDDLEKKRREKV
;
A
#
# COMPACT_ATOMS: atom_id res chain seq x y z
N MET A 1 -3.18 -11.62 14.23
CA MET A 1 -3.69 -10.51 15.07
C MET A 1 -4.08 -9.25 14.29
N GLY A 2 -3.34 -8.82 13.26
CA GLY A 2 -3.68 -7.60 12.51
C GLY A 2 -5.09 -7.57 11.89
N ARG A 3 -5.63 -8.73 11.47
CA ARG A 3 -7.00 -8.83 10.92
C ARG A 3 -8.10 -8.51 11.95
N ILE A 4 -7.93 -8.93 13.20
CA ILE A 4 -8.90 -8.67 14.27
C ILE A 4 -8.87 -7.20 14.67
N ILE A 5 -7.67 -6.62 14.81
CA ILE A 5 -7.51 -5.19 15.11
C ILE A 5 -8.16 -4.36 14.00
N SER A 6 -7.87 -4.67 12.73
CA SER A 6 -8.49 -4.00 11.58
C SER A 6 -10.02 -4.11 11.59
N PHE A 7 -10.56 -5.28 11.95
CA PHE A 7 -12.00 -5.48 12.03
C PHE A 7 -12.63 -4.65 13.15
N ILE A 8 -12.03 -4.66 14.35
CA ILE A 8 -12.50 -3.86 15.50
C ILE A 8 -12.45 -2.38 15.15
N THR A 9 -11.33 -1.90 14.61
CA THR A 9 -11.20 -0.50 14.17
C THR A 9 -12.28 -0.13 13.16
N MET A 10 -12.51 -0.98 12.16
CA MET A 10 -13.54 -0.73 11.14
C MET A 10 -14.96 -0.73 11.73
N MET A 11 -15.22 -1.59 12.71
CA MET A 11 -16.50 -1.61 13.42
C MET A 11 -16.71 -0.33 14.24
N VAL A 12 -15.70 0.13 14.99
CA VAL A 12 -15.78 1.38 15.76
C VAL A 12 -16.01 2.58 14.83
N VAL A 13 -15.24 2.69 13.74
CA VAL A 13 -15.42 3.76 12.75
C VAL A 13 -16.82 3.70 12.14
N GLY A 14 -17.31 2.52 11.79
CA GLY A 14 -18.66 2.33 11.24
C GLY A 14 -19.76 2.82 12.21
N ILE A 15 -19.65 2.48 13.49
CA ILE A 15 -20.58 2.95 14.52
C ILE A 15 -20.57 4.48 14.61
N LEU A 16 -19.39 5.10 14.63
CA LEU A 16 -19.26 6.56 14.66
C LEU A 16 -19.92 7.22 13.43
N VAL A 17 -19.70 6.66 12.24
CA VAL A 17 -20.30 7.16 11.00
C VAL A 17 -21.83 7.05 11.05
N ILE A 18 -22.36 5.95 11.56
CA ILE A 18 -23.82 5.74 11.70
C ILE A 18 -24.40 6.76 12.68
N LEU A 19 -23.82 6.91 13.88
CA LEU A 19 -24.28 7.88 14.88
C LEU A 19 -24.24 9.31 14.35
N PHE A 20 -23.15 9.66 13.67
CA PHE A 20 -23.00 10.96 13.01
C PHE A 20 -24.11 11.17 11.98
N SER A 21 -24.39 10.17 11.14
CA SER A 21 -25.43 10.25 10.10
C SER A 21 -26.84 10.39 10.66
N ILE A 22 -27.13 9.71 11.77
CA ILE A 22 -28.45 9.78 12.43
C ILE A 22 -28.66 11.18 13.04
N THR A 23 -27.63 11.73 13.67
CA THR A 23 -27.73 13.01 14.40
C THR A 23 -27.68 14.22 13.46
N ASN A 24 -26.91 14.13 12.38
CA ASN A 24 -26.63 15.27 11.49
C ASN A 24 -27.41 15.18 10.17
N ARG A 25 -28.73 15.07 10.26
CA ARG A 25 -29.64 15.03 9.09
C ARG A 25 -30.04 16.42 8.57
N GLN A 26 -29.51 17.48 9.17
CA GLN A 26 -29.79 18.85 8.74
C GLN A 26 -29.31 19.05 7.29
N SER A 27 -30.18 19.67 6.48
CA SER A 27 -29.87 20.00 5.09
C SER A 27 -28.96 21.21 5.03
N VAL A 28 -27.95 21.13 4.16
CA VAL A 28 -27.03 22.23 3.86
C VAL A 28 -27.06 22.44 2.36
N ALA A 29 -27.17 23.70 1.96
CA ALA A 29 -27.04 24.11 0.57
C ALA A 29 -25.56 24.01 0.17
N LEU A 30 -25.26 23.15 -0.80
CA LEU A 30 -23.97 23.09 -1.45
C LEU A 30 -24.01 23.84 -2.77
N ASP A 31 -23.18 24.88 -2.87
CA ASP A 31 -22.80 25.51 -4.12
C ASP A 31 -21.48 24.89 -4.59
N LEU A 32 -21.54 24.14 -5.68
CA LEU A 32 -20.42 23.31 -6.16
C LEU A 32 -19.56 24.04 -7.20
N TRP A 33 -19.00 25.20 -6.87
CA TRP A 33 -18.09 25.91 -7.78
C TRP A 33 -16.91 25.01 -8.24
N PRO A 34 -16.52 25.00 -9.54
CA PRO A 34 -17.00 25.83 -10.67
C PRO A 34 -18.21 25.26 -11.42
N LEU A 35 -18.82 24.17 -10.94
CA LEU A 35 -20.04 23.62 -11.52
C LEU A 35 -21.22 24.51 -11.12
N PRO A 36 -22.12 24.89 -12.05
CA PRO A 36 -23.33 25.66 -11.73
C PRO A 36 -24.41 24.73 -11.14
N LEU A 37 -24.07 24.03 -10.06
CA LEU A 37 -24.92 23.05 -9.41
C LEU A 37 -25.16 23.44 -7.95
N PHE A 38 -26.43 23.67 -7.64
CA PHE A 38 -26.93 23.93 -6.29
C PHE A 38 -27.74 22.72 -5.84
N VAL A 39 -27.31 22.08 -4.77
CA VAL A 39 -27.98 20.91 -4.21
C VAL A 39 -28.10 21.02 -2.71
N ASP A 40 -29.32 20.83 -2.21
CA ASP A 40 -29.58 20.68 -0.78
C ASP A 40 -29.39 19.23 -0.40
N VAL A 41 -28.39 18.97 0.44
CA VAL A 41 -28.07 17.62 0.89
C VAL A 41 -27.86 17.61 2.41
N PRO A 42 -28.16 16.51 3.10
CA PRO A 42 -27.82 16.38 4.50
C PRO A 42 -26.31 16.48 4.70
N ILE A 43 -25.86 17.20 5.74
CA ILE A 43 -24.43 17.42 6.00
C ILE A 43 -23.64 16.11 6.15
N TYR A 44 -24.26 15.06 6.70
CA TYR A 44 -23.60 13.76 6.83
C TYR A 44 -23.17 13.19 5.46
N ALA A 45 -23.95 13.40 4.41
CA ALA A 45 -23.67 12.88 3.09
C ALA A 45 -22.42 13.55 2.50
N VAL A 46 -22.28 14.86 2.70
CA VAL A 46 -21.13 15.65 2.27
C VAL A 46 -19.85 15.17 2.94
N VAL A 47 -19.89 15.01 4.26
CA VAL A 47 -18.73 14.56 5.05
C VAL A 47 -18.31 13.14 4.66
N ILE A 48 -19.27 12.22 4.52
CA ILE A 48 -18.98 10.85 4.09
C ILE A 48 -18.39 10.83 2.68
N ALA A 49 -18.98 11.58 1.74
CA ALA A 49 -18.46 11.67 0.37
C ALA A 49 -17.01 12.19 0.34
N ALA A 50 -16.72 13.26 1.08
CA ALA A 50 -15.37 13.80 1.21
C ALA A 50 -14.39 12.78 1.82
N ALA A 51 -14.82 12.05 2.86
CA ALA A 51 -14.01 11.00 3.49
C ALA A 51 -13.72 9.84 2.52
N VAL A 52 -14.71 9.40 1.75
CA VAL A 52 -14.55 8.35 0.73
C VAL A 52 -13.57 8.80 -0.36
N ILE A 53 -13.72 10.03 -0.86
CA ILE A 53 -12.80 10.61 -1.85
C ILE A 53 -11.37 10.65 -1.30
N GLY A 54 -11.19 11.15 -0.06
CA GLY A 54 -9.90 11.18 0.61
C GLY A 54 -9.29 9.78 0.81
N PHE A 55 -10.11 8.79 1.17
CA PHE A 55 -9.67 7.40 1.30
C PHE A 55 -9.19 6.82 -0.04
N ILE A 56 -9.95 7.02 -1.12
CA ILE A 56 -9.57 6.57 -2.46
C ILE A 56 -8.26 7.24 -2.88
N ALA A 57 -8.15 8.56 -2.72
CA ALA A 57 -6.94 9.30 -3.04
C ALA A 57 -5.72 8.80 -2.23
N GLY A 58 -5.89 8.59 -0.92
CA GLY A 58 -4.86 8.01 -0.06
C GLY A 58 -4.46 6.60 -0.49
N GLY A 59 -5.43 5.76 -0.87
CA GLY A 59 -5.18 4.43 -1.42
C GLY A 59 -4.40 4.46 -2.74
N ILE A 60 -4.72 5.38 -3.65
CA ILE A 60 -4.00 5.61 -4.90
C ILE A 60 -2.54 6.03 -4.60
N VAL A 61 -2.34 6.99 -3.71
CA VAL A 61 -0.99 7.44 -3.29
C VAL A 61 -0.19 6.29 -2.68
N ALA A 62 -0.80 5.51 -1.78
CA ALA A 62 -0.19 4.32 -1.17
C ALA A 62 0.13 3.23 -2.19
N TRP A 63 -0.70 3.07 -3.22
CA TRP A 63 -0.46 2.12 -4.30
C TRP A 63 0.76 2.50 -5.13
N PHE A 64 0.88 3.78 -5.51
CA PHE A 64 2.02 4.28 -6.26
C PHE A 64 3.33 4.23 -5.44
N SER A 65 3.30 4.59 -4.16
CA SER A 65 4.47 4.51 -3.28
C SER A 65 4.89 3.06 -3.02
N GLY A 66 3.93 2.19 -2.72
CA GLY A 66 4.15 0.75 -2.55
C GLY A 66 4.58 0.04 -3.84
N GLY A 67 4.21 0.55 -5.01
CA GLY A 67 4.64 0.03 -6.31
C GLY A 67 6.15 0.16 -6.53
N ARG A 68 6.73 1.32 -6.17
CA ARG A 68 8.20 1.53 -6.21
C ARG A 68 8.92 0.63 -5.22
N ALA A 69 8.40 0.48 -4.00
CA ALA A 69 8.96 -0.42 -3.00
C ALA A 69 8.94 -1.88 -3.47
N ARG A 70 7.81 -2.35 -4.02
CA ARG A 70 7.67 -3.69 -4.62
C ARG A 70 8.61 -3.91 -5.81
N ARG A 71 8.85 -2.88 -6.65
CA ARG A 71 9.82 -2.97 -7.75
C ARG A 71 11.26 -3.08 -7.24
N ARG A 72 11.64 -2.25 -6.27
CA ARG A 72 12.97 -2.29 -5.63
C ARG A 72 13.24 -3.63 -4.97
N ALA A 73 12.29 -4.13 -4.17
CA ALA A 73 12.41 -5.44 -3.52
C ALA A 73 12.65 -6.58 -4.55
N ARG A 74 11.96 -6.55 -5.69
CA ARG A 74 12.17 -7.55 -6.77
C ARG A 74 13.53 -7.42 -7.44
N VAL A 75 14.03 -6.20 -7.67
CA VAL A 75 15.34 -5.98 -8.29
C VAL A 75 16.46 -6.42 -7.33
N GLU A 76 16.39 -6.04 -6.06
CA GLU A 76 17.39 -6.43 -5.07
C GLU A 76 17.38 -7.94 -4.83
N SER A 77 16.20 -8.58 -4.77
CA SER A 77 16.11 -10.04 -4.70
C SER A 77 16.77 -10.75 -5.89
N ARG A 78 16.62 -10.22 -7.12
CA ARG A 78 17.31 -10.76 -8.31
C ARG A 78 18.82 -10.55 -8.25
N ARG A 79 19.27 -9.39 -7.77
CA ARG A 79 20.70 -9.10 -7.60
C ARG A 79 21.34 -10.05 -6.59
N ALA A 80 20.68 -10.24 -5.44
CA ALA A 80 21.13 -11.19 -4.42
C ALA A 80 21.27 -12.61 -4.99
N HIS A 81 20.24 -13.08 -5.72
CA HIS A 81 20.28 -14.41 -6.34
C HIS A 81 21.39 -14.58 -7.39
N ASN A 82 21.64 -13.55 -8.20
CA ASN A 82 22.73 -13.59 -9.18
C ASN A 82 24.10 -13.62 -8.47
N LEU A 83 24.27 -12.79 -7.44
CA LEU A 83 25.52 -12.74 -6.68
C LEU A 83 25.80 -14.08 -5.97
N GLU A 84 24.76 -14.74 -5.47
CA GLU A 84 24.86 -16.07 -4.86
C GLU A 84 25.30 -17.14 -5.87
N LYS A 85 24.81 -17.07 -7.12
CA LYS A 85 25.28 -17.93 -8.22
C LYS A 85 26.72 -17.65 -8.61
N ASP A 86 27.11 -16.38 -8.71
CA ASP A 86 28.48 -16.01 -9.05
C ASP A 86 29.46 -16.52 -7.97
N LEU A 87 29.08 -16.43 -6.69
CA LEU A 87 29.85 -17.00 -5.58
C LEU A 87 29.95 -18.53 -5.67
N SER A 88 28.87 -19.24 -5.99
CA SER A 88 28.93 -20.70 -6.12
C SER A 88 29.85 -21.13 -7.27
N THR A 89 29.73 -20.48 -8.43
CA THR A 89 30.62 -20.76 -9.59
C THR A 89 32.06 -20.39 -9.29
N LEU A 90 32.32 -19.31 -8.54
CA LEU A 90 33.68 -18.94 -8.19
C LEU A 90 34.31 -19.93 -7.20
N ASN A 91 33.55 -20.41 -6.22
CA ASN A 91 34.00 -21.45 -5.29
C ASN A 91 34.31 -22.76 -6.03
N GLU A 92 33.46 -23.21 -6.95
CA GLU A 92 33.72 -24.39 -7.77
C GLU A 92 35.04 -24.26 -8.56
N ARG A 93 35.31 -23.08 -9.12
CA ARG A 93 36.58 -22.82 -9.83
C ARG A 93 37.79 -22.85 -8.91
N ILE A 94 37.66 -22.33 -7.68
CA ILE A 94 38.74 -22.38 -6.68
C ILE A 94 39.05 -23.83 -6.34
N ASP A 95 38.03 -24.65 -6.07
CA ASP A 95 38.19 -26.07 -5.76
C ASP A 95 38.87 -26.85 -6.90
N ASP A 96 38.48 -26.58 -8.16
CA ASP A 96 39.10 -27.18 -9.33
C ASP A 96 40.58 -26.77 -9.49
N LEU A 97 40.90 -25.49 -9.23
CA LEU A 97 42.27 -25.01 -9.26
C LEU A 97 43.12 -25.61 -8.14
N GLU A 98 42.55 -25.79 -6.95
CA GLU A 98 43.22 -26.48 -5.85
C GLU A 98 43.50 -27.95 -6.17
N LYS A 99 42.54 -28.67 -6.76
CA LYS A 99 42.74 -30.05 -7.22
C LYS A 99 43.86 -30.14 -8.25
N LYS A 100 43.82 -29.29 -9.29
CA LYS A 100 44.89 -29.22 -10.31
C LYS A 100 46.26 -28.88 -9.74
N ARG A 101 46.31 -28.08 -8.67
CA ARG A 101 47.56 -27.77 -7.96
C ARG A 101 48.07 -29.00 -7.20
N ARG A 102 47.21 -29.74 -6.51
CA ARG A 102 47.57 -30.96 -5.77
C ARG A 102 48.04 -32.09 -6.69
N GLU A 103 47.48 -32.22 -7.89
CA GLU A 103 47.90 -33.22 -8.88
C GLU A 103 49.26 -32.91 -9.54
N LYS A 104 49.73 -31.66 -9.48
CA LYS A 104 51.01 -31.21 -10.07
C LYS A 104 52.19 -31.24 -9.11
N VAL A 105 51.95 -31.50 -7.82
CA VAL A 105 52.97 -31.63 -6.76
C VAL A 105 53.19 -33.09 -6.48
#